data_AF-A0AAJ0SAX5-F1
#
_entry.id   AF-A0AAJ0SAX5-F1
#
_cell.length_a   1.000
_cell.length_b   1.000
_cell.length_c   1.000
_cell.angle_alpha   90.00
_cell.angle_beta   90.00
_cell.angle_gamma   90.00
#
_symmetry.space_group_name_H-M   'P 1'
#
loop_
_entity.id
_entity.type
_entity.pdbx_description
1 polymer ?
#
loop_
_entity_poly.entity_id
_entity_poly.type
_entity_poly.pdbx_seq_one_letter_code
_entity_poly.pdbx_strand_id
1 'polypeptide(L)'
;MKRIITIAILMFSFVSFAQIKVLETVPVERLGKVNNNYIQKIGDEYTVYYTSIQNDEESSSLRKFTFKNVNNDYNSLYSIIVNGFTATPLYDIKLELPNNYIWLHYTGSVIPEKATVQFMVSSKDASSATSSVSEPLLKDQINKLFQR
;
A
#
# COMPACT_ATOMS: atom_id res chain seq x y z
N MET A 1 -54.90 -36.29 -8.16
CA MET A 1 -53.71 -36.06 -9.02
C MET A 1 -53.32 -34.59 -9.12
N LYS A 2 -54.24 -33.66 -9.39
CA LYS A 2 -53.93 -32.22 -9.54
C LYS A 2 -53.18 -31.58 -8.35
N ARG A 3 -53.54 -31.93 -7.10
CA ARG A 3 -52.93 -31.39 -5.87
C ARG A 3 -51.45 -31.79 -5.67
N ILE A 4 -51.05 -32.97 -6.16
CA ILE A 4 -49.67 -33.48 -6.02
C ILE A 4 -48.75 -32.74 -7.00
N ILE A 5 -49.25 -32.48 -8.22
CA ILE A 5 -48.53 -31.73 -9.26
C ILE A 5 -48.27 -30.29 -8.79
N THR A 6 -49.24 -29.65 -8.13
CA THR A 6 -49.09 -28.29 -7.60
C THR A 6 -48.01 -28.21 -6.52
N ILE A 7 -47.92 -29.20 -5.63
CA ILE A 7 -46.90 -29.24 -4.57
C ILE A 7 -45.51 -29.48 -5.16
N ALA A 8 -45.40 -30.33 -6.17
CA ALA A 8 -44.13 -30.58 -6.87
C ALA A 8 -43.61 -29.32 -7.58
N ILE A 9 -44.49 -28.55 -8.24
CA ILE A 9 -44.13 -27.28 -8.89
C ILE A 9 -43.67 -26.25 -7.86
N LEU A 10 -44.35 -26.16 -6.71
CA LEU A 10 -43.99 -25.23 -5.63
C LEU A 10 -42.60 -25.55 -5.04
N MET A 11 -42.27 -26.84 -4.87
CA MET A 11 -40.98 -27.28 -4.34
C MET A 11 -39.81 -27.01 -5.30
N PHE A 12 -40.03 -27.07 -6.63
CA PHE A 12 -38.99 -26.79 -7.63
C PHE A 12 -38.56 -25.32 -7.66
N SER A 13 -39.45 -24.39 -7.32
CA SER A 13 -39.16 -22.94 -7.26
C SER A 13 -38.19 -22.52 -6.15
N PHE A 14 -37.95 -23.37 -5.13
CA PHE A 14 -37.01 -23.06 -4.03
C PHE A 14 -35.58 -23.51 -4.29
N VAL A 15 -35.35 -24.37 -5.29
CA VAL A 15 -34.02 -24.97 -5.56
C VAL A 15 -33.19 -24.10 -6.51
N SER A 16 -33.79 -23.11 -7.18
CA SER A 16 -33.12 -22.29 -8.20
C SER A 16 -32.20 -21.19 -7.67
N PHE A 17 -32.05 -21.03 -6.35
CA PHE A 17 -31.21 -19.98 -5.74
C PHE A 17 -29.87 -20.48 -5.17
N ALA A 18 -29.54 -21.77 -5.33
CA ALA A 18 -28.29 -22.34 -4.81
C ALA A 18 -27.12 -22.21 -5.80
N GLN A 19 -26.89 -21.02 -6.38
CA GLN A 19 -25.75 -20.79 -7.27
C GLN A 19 -24.70 -19.90 -6.60
N ILE A 20 -23.48 -20.42 -6.45
CA ILE A 20 -22.30 -19.62 -6.08
C ILE A 20 -22.06 -18.64 -7.23
N LYS A 21 -22.21 -17.34 -6.95
CA LYS A 21 -21.92 -16.26 -7.90
C LYS A 21 -20.44 -15.90 -7.79
N VAL A 22 -19.67 -16.19 -8.84
CA VAL A 22 -18.29 -15.69 -8.97
C VAL A 22 -18.37 -14.20 -9.29
N LEU A 23 -17.81 -13.37 -8.41
CA LEU A 23 -17.64 -11.94 -8.68
C LEU A 23 -16.29 -11.74 -9.34
N GLU A 24 -16.27 -10.95 -10.41
CA GLU A 24 -15.01 -10.50 -10.99
C GLU A 24 -14.30 -9.60 -9.98
N THR A 25 -13.13 -10.03 -9.53
CA THR A 25 -12.28 -9.25 -8.65
C THR A 25 -11.21 -8.55 -9.47
N VAL A 26 -10.88 -7.33 -9.07
CA VAL A 26 -9.73 -6.64 -9.66
C VAL A 26 -8.47 -7.40 -9.24
N PRO A 27 -7.58 -7.76 -10.18
CA PRO A 27 -6.39 -8.55 -9.87
C PRO A 27 -5.49 -7.81 -8.87
N VAL A 28 -4.94 -8.56 -7.93
CA VAL A 28 -3.96 -8.06 -6.96
C VAL A 28 -2.57 -8.27 -7.55
N GLU A 29 -1.94 -7.18 -7.98
CA GLU A 29 -0.58 -7.19 -8.52
C GLU A 29 0.41 -6.88 -7.39
N ARG A 30 1.34 -7.79 -7.10
CA ARG A 30 2.49 -7.49 -6.23
C ARG A 30 3.63 -6.98 -7.12
N LEU A 31 4.06 -5.75 -6.87
CA LEU A 31 5.14 -5.11 -7.61
C LEU A 31 6.49 -5.50 -7.01
N GLY A 32 7.39 -4.55 -6.77
CA GLY A 32 8.71 -4.81 -6.20
C GLY A 32 8.66 -5.22 -4.73
N LYS A 33 9.71 -5.92 -4.29
CA LYS A 33 9.92 -6.35 -2.89
C LYS A 33 11.38 -6.15 -2.49
N VAL A 34 11.60 -5.59 -1.30
CA VAL A 34 12.91 -5.48 -0.66
C VAL A 34 12.75 -5.84 0.82
N ASN A 35 13.46 -6.89 1.25
CA ASN A 35 13.26 -7.47 2.58
C ASN A 35 11.76 -7.82 2.80
N ASN A 36 11.12 -7.25 3.82
CA ASN A 36 9.69 -7.38 4.08
C ASN A 36 8.84 -6.24 3.50
N ASN A 37 9.48 -5.25 2.87
CA ASN A 37 8.82 -4.10 2.24
C ASN A 37 8.38 -4.47 0.82
N TYR A 38 7.17 -4.09 0.41
CA TYR A 38 6.66 -4.36 -0.95
C TYR A 38 5.55 -3.38 -1.33
N ILE A 39 5.31 -3.22 -2.63
CA ILE A 39 4.17 -2.45 -3.15
C ILE A 39 3.14 -3.42 -3.73
N GLN A 40 1.88 -3.17 -3.41
CA GLN A 40 0.74 -3.88 -3.97
C GLN A 40 -0.13 -2.89 -4.75
N LYS A 41 -0.61 -3.32 -5.92
CA LYS A 41 -1.55 -2.57 -6.75
C LYS A 41 -2.86 -3.35 -6.88
N ILE A 42 -3.98 -2.67 -6.68
CA ILE A 42 -5.32 -3.19 -6.92
C ILE A 42 -6.08 -2.13 -7.72
N GLY A 43 -6.28 -2.38 -9.02
CA GLY A 43 -6.85 -1.38 -9.93
C GLY A 43 -5.96 -0.14 -9.99
N ASP A 44 -6.53 1.01 -9.65
CA ASP A 44 -5.81 2.30 -9.61
C ASP A 44 -5.24 2.63 -8.22
N GLU A 45 -5.37 1.74 -7.25
CA GLU A 45 -4.89 1.96 -5.89
C GLU A 45 -3.55 1.26 -5.64
N TYR A 46 -2.60 2.01 -5.08
CA TYR A 46 -1.29 1.52 -4.70
C TYR A 46 -1.16 1.56 -3.17
N THR A 47 -0.75 0.43 -2.60
CA THR A 47 -0.45 0.30 -1.17
C THR A 47 1.02 -0.03 -0.99
N VAL A 48 1.74 0.82 -0.27
CA VAL A 48 3.14 0.61 0.09
C VAL A 48 3.19 0.00 1.48
N TYR A 49 3.73 -1.22 1.58
CA TYR A 49 3.97 -1.92 2.82
C TYR A 49 5.43 -1.76 3.23
N TYR A 50 5.67 -1.45 4.50
CA TYR A 50 7.00 -1.24 5.04
C TYR A 50 7.13 -1.77 6.47
N THR A 51 8.33 -2.22 6.81
CA THR A 51 8.68 -2.63 8.18
C THR A 51 9.00 -1.40 9.02
N SER A 52 8.23 -1.21 10.08
CA SER A 52 8.42 -0.17 11.08
C SER A 52 9.50 -0.58 12.09
N ILE A 53 10.38 0.36 12.42
CA ILE A 53 11.39 0.20 13.49
C ILE A 53 10.84 0.55 14.87
N GLN A 54 9.65 1.16 14.94
CA GLN A 54 8.94 1.42 16.20
C GLN A 54 8.23 0.14 16.62
N ASN A 55 8.78 -0.49 17.66
CA ASN A 55 8.30 -1.74 18.26
C ASN A 55 7.29 -1.42 19.37
N ASP A 56 6.00 -1.58 19.08
CA ASP A 56 5.06 -2.00 20.12
C ASP A 56 5.08 -3.53 20.12
N GLU A 57 5.56 -4.14 21.21
CA GLU A 57 5.94 -5.56 21.33
C GLU A 57 4.81 -6.57 20.97
N GLU A 58 3.57 -6.10 20.80
CA GLU A 58 2.39 -6.94 20.54
C GLU A 58 1.84 -6.86 19.10
N SER A 59 2.40 -6.02 18.21
CA SER A 59 1.85 -5.82 16.86
C SER A 59 2.83 -6.16 15.73
N SER A 60 2.28 -6.60 14.59
CA SER A 60 3.09 -6.80 13.37
C SER A 60 3.83 -5.51 13.03
N SER A 61 5.15 -5.58 12.89
CA SER A 61 5.98 -4.45 12.47
C SER A 61 5.67 -3.99 11.04
N LEU A 62 4.88 -4.74 10.28
CA LEU A 62 4.48 -4.36 8.93
C LEU A 62 3.37 -3.30 8.98
N ARG A 63 3.71 -2.08 8.55
CA ARG A 63 2.79 -0.95 8.39
C ARG A 63 2.55 -0.68 6.91
N LYS A 64 1.57 0.18 6.61
CA LYS A 64 1.22 0.52 5.23
C LYS A 64 0.66 1.93 5.11
N PHE A 65 0.79 2.49 3.91
CA PHE A 65 0.02 3.64 3.46
C PHE A 65 -0.49 3.40 2.04
N THR A 66 -1.57 4.08 1.67
CA THR A 66 -2.30 3.82 0.43
C THR A 66 -2.66 5.12 -0.27
N PHE A 67 -2.58 5.13 -1.60
CA PHE A 67 -3.00 6.25 -2.44
C PHE A 67 -3.53 5.75 -3.78
N LYS A 68 -4.35 6.57 -4.44
CA LYS A 68 -4.83 6.33 -5.80
C LYS A 68 -3.88 6.95 -6.81
N ASN A 69 -3.70 6.29 -7.94
CA ASN A 69 -2.89 6.74 -9.06
C ASN A 69 -3.73 7.60 -10.03
N VAL A 70 -4.15 8.79 -9.59
CA VAL A 70 -5.05 9.66 -10.37
C VAL A 70 -4.27 10.44 -11.43
N ASN A 71 -3.10 10.98 -11.06
CA ASN A 71 -2.28 11.82 -11.93
C ASN A 71 -0.89 11.23 -12.16
N ASN A 72 -0.83 9.91 -12.43
CA ASN A 72 0.43 9.17 -12.50
C ASN A 72 1.22 9.22 -11.17
N ASP A 73 0.50 9.35 -10.05
CA ASP A 73 1.02 9.58 -8.70
C ASP A 73 1.99 8.49 -8.24
N TYR A 74 1.86 7.25 -8.75
CA TYR A 74 2.83 6.19 -8.47
C TYR A 74 4.22 6.54 -8.99
N ASN A 75 4.31 7.01 -10.24
CA ASN A 75 5.57 7.41 -10.85
C ASN A 75 6.06 8.75 -10.28
N SER A 76 5.15 9.68 -9.99
CA SER A 76 5.48 10.93 -9.31
C SER A 76 6.09 10.68 -7.93
N LEU A 77 5.53 9.77 -7.13
CA LEU A 77 6.08 9.37 -5.83
C LEU A 77 7.50 8.80 -5.98
N TYR A 78 7.71 7.90 -6.94
CA TYR A 78 9.05 7.37 -7.23
C TYR A 78 10.04 8.49 -7.57
N SER A 79 9.67 9.39 -8.48
CA SER A 79 10.52 10.51 -8.89
C SER A 79 10.83 11.46 -7.73
N ILE A 80 9.83 11.79 -6.89
CA ILE A 80 10.02 12.60 -5.68
C ILE A 80 11.05 11.94 -4.76
N ILE A 81 10.91 10.63 -4.50
CA ILE A 81 11.82 9.90 -3.62
C ILE A 81 13.25 9.89 -4.20
N VAL A 82 13.39 9.52 -5.47
CA VAL A 82 14.71 9.39 -6.12
C VAL A 82 15.43 10.74 -6.23
N ASN A 83 14.71 11.82 -6.55
CA ASN A 83 15.28 13.15 -6.65
C ASN A 83 15.74 13.69 -5.27
N GLY A 84 15.10 13.25 -4.18
CA GLY A 84 15.51 13.61 -2.82
C GLY A 84 16.92 13.13 -2.46
N PHE A 85 17.36 11.96 -2.98
CA PHE A 85 18.73 11.46 -2.77
C PHE A 85 19.83 12.33 -3.40
N THR A 86 19.48 13.21 -4.35
CA THR A 86 20.43 14.10 -5.02
C THR A 86 20.34 15.55 -4.55
N ALA A 87 19.44 15.86 -3.61
CA ALA A 87 19.29 17.21 -3.09
C ALA A 87 20.52 17.64 -2.29
N THR A 88 20.94 18.91 -2.44
CA THR A 88 22.03 19.48 -1.65
C THR A 88 21.59 20.80 -1.03
N PRO A 89 21.44 20.88 0.31
CA PRO A 89 21.56 19.77 1.27
C PRO A 89 20.36 18.81 1.19
N LEU A 90 20.48 17.65 1.86
CA LEU A 90 19.37 16.71 2.01
C LEU A 90 18.29 17.35 2.89
N TYR A 91 17.06 17.40 2.40
CA TYR A 91 15.91 17.95 3.12
C TYR A 91 14.78 16.94 3.18
N ASP A 92 14.02 17.00 4.27
CA ASP A 92 12.79 16.23 4.41
C ASP A 92 11.72 16.74 3.46
N ILE A 93 11.04 15.82 2.78
CA ILE A 93 9.92 16.15 1.90
C ILE A 93 8.64 15.65 2.57
N LYS A 94 7.75 16.58 2.93
CA LYS A 94 6.43 16.25 3.47
C LYS A 94 5.42 16.09 2.34
N LEU A 95 4.77 14.93 2.29
CA LEU A 95 3.71 14.57 1.37
C LEU A 95 2.39 14.45 2.13
N GLU A 96 1.33 14.93 1.50
CA GLU A 96 -0.03 14.77 1.98
C GLU A 96 -0.77 13.75 1.10
N LEU A 97 -1.17 12.65 1.70
CA LEU A 97 -2.04 11.64 1.10
C LEU A 97 -3.47 11.82 1.64
N PRO A 98 -4.49 11.19 1.05
CA PRO A 98 -5.86 11.30 1.54
C PRO A 98 -6.01 11.00 3.04
N ASN A 99 -5.37 9.92 3.51
CA ASN A 99 -5.52 9.42 4.88
C ASN A 99 -4.27 9.59 5.76
N ASN A 100 -3.14 9.99 5.17
CA ASN A 100 -1.85 10.02 5.87
C ASN A 100 -1.06 11.29 5.53
N TYR A 101 -0.18 11.69 6.45
CA TYR A 101 0.99 12.50 6.10
C TYR A 101 2.22 11.59 6.07
N ILE A 102 3.10 11.81 5.09
CA ILE A 102 4.35 11.06 4.95
C ILE A 102 5.49 12.07 4.88
N TRP A 103 6.47 11.92 5.75
CA TRP A 103 7.75 12.60 5.61
C TRP A 103 8.75 11.61 5.03
N LEU A 104 9.35 12.00 3.91
CA LEU A 104 10.52 11.33 3.36
C LEU A 104 11.73 11.94 4.06
N HIS A 105 12.25 11.24 5.06
CA HIS A 105 13.37 11.69 5.87
C HIS A 105 14.68 11.15 5.29
N TYR A 106 15.55 12.04 4.80
CA TYR A 106 16.81 11.65 4.18
C TYR A 106 17.98 11.84 5.14
N THR A 107 18.82 10.83 5.26
CA THR A 107 20.02 10.87 6.11
C THR A 107 21.24 10.32 5.40
N GLY A 108 22.43 10.65 5.89
CA GLY A 108 23.71 10.17 5.36
C GLY A 108 24.50 11.27 4.64
N SER A 109 25.26 10.88 3.61
CA SER A 109 26.08 11.79 2.82
C SER A 109 25.31 12.32 1.60
N VAL A 110 25.70 13.48 1.07
CA VAL A 110 25.20 13.98 -0.23
C VAL A 110 25.55 13.07 -1.41
N ILE A 111 26.44 12.08 -1.22
CA ILE A 111 26.69 11.03 -2.20
C ILE A 111 25.47 10.09 -2.22
N PRO A 112 24.71 9.98 -3.33
CA PRO A 112 23.43 9.29 -3.37
C PRO A 112 23.48 7.82 -2.95
N GLU A 113 24.60 7.14 -3.20
CA GLU A 113 24.82 5.73 -2.83
C GLU A 113 24.97 5.51 -1.32
N LYS A 114 25.27 6.56 -0.57
CA LYS A 114 25.46 6.54 0.88
C LYS A 114 24.33 7.24 1.64
N ALA A 115 23.38 7.84 0.92
CA ALA A 115 22.17 8.40 1.49
C ALA A 115 21.11 7.30 1.66
N THR A 116 20.28 7.45 2.68
CA THR A 116 19.11 6.60 2.92
C THR A 116 17.86 7.46 3.06
N VAL A 117 16.70 6.87 2.77
CA VAL A 117 15.39 7.47 3.03
C VAL A 117 14.61 6.61 4.02
N GLN A 118 13.93 7.26 4.95
CA GLN A 118 12.94 6.64 5.83
C GLN A 118 11.56 7.25 5.57
N PHE A 119 10.52 6.43 5.65
CA PHE A 119 9.14 6.88 5.62
C PHE A 119 8.68 7.09 7.05
N MET A 120 8.49 8.34 7.46
CA MET A 120 7.79 8.67 8.70
C MET A 120 6.33 8.92 8.34
N VAL A 121 5.43 8.06 8.78
CA VAL A 121 4.02 8.07 8.38
C VAL A 121 3.16 8.35 9.60
N SER A 122 2.28 9.34 9.48
CA SER A 122 1.23 9.59 10.48
C SER A 122 -0.15 9.44 9.86
N SER A 123 -1.08 8.89 10.64
CA SER A 123 -2.51 8.88 10.29
C SER A 123 -3.12 10.28 10.46
N LYS A 124 -4.00 10.69 9.54
CA LYS A 124 -4.84 11.89 9.71
C LYS A 124 -6.03 11.65 10.63
N ASP A 125 -6.40 10.39 10.84
CA ASP A 125 -7.49 10.03 11.75
C ASP A 125 -7.05 10.28 13.20
N ALA A 126 -7.69 11.29 13.83
CA ALA A 126 -7.43 11.66 15.21
C ALA A 126 -7.76 10.55 16.23
N SER A 127 -8.66 9.63 15.88
CA SER A 127 -9.02 8.49 16.73
C SER A 127 -8.02 7.33 16.65
N SER A 128 -7.18 7.31 15.61
CA SER A 128 -6.16 6.30 15.34
C SER A 128 -4.81 6.95 15.05
N ALA A 129 -4.46 7.96 15.84
CA ALA A 129 -3.23 8.75 15.74
C ALA A 129 -1.99 7.87 15.98
N THR A 130 -1.64 7.10 14.96
CA THR A 130 -0.52 6.20 14.92
C THR A 130 0.55 6.85 14.06
N SER A 131 1.75 6.92 14.62
CA SER A 131 2.96 7.28 13.89
C SER A 131 3.80 6.03 13.73
N SER A 132 4.48 5.91 12.61
CA SER A 132 5.45 4.83 12.41
C SER A 132 6.58 5.31 11.52
N VAL A 133 7.74 4.69 11.68
CA VAL A 133 8.95 5.04 10.94
C VAL A 133 9.49 3.77 10.31
N SER A 134 9.73 3.79 9.00
CA SER A 134 10.31 2.64 8.30
C SER A 134 11.78 2.42 8.67
N GLU A 135 12.27 1.22 8.37
CA GLU A 135 13.71 1.00 8.22
C GLU A 135 14.30 1.96 7.15
N PRO A 136 15.58 2.36 7.28
CA PRO A 136 16.28 3.13 6.24
C PRO A 136 16.41 2.32 4.95
N LEU A 137 16.08 2.96 3.82
CA LEU A 137 16.17 2.37 2.48
C LEU A 137 17.18 3.14 1.63
N LEU A 138 18.07 2.40 0.98
CA LEU A 138 19.00 2.92 -0.04
C LEU A 138 18.27 3.21 -1.36
N LYS A 139 18.85 4.07 -2.19
CA LYS A 139 18.33 4.38 -3.53
C LYS A 139 18.08 3.11 -4.37
N ASP A 140 19.01 2.15 -4.36
CA ASP A 140 18.85 0.89 -5.10
C ASP A 140 17.71 0.02 -4.57
N GLN A 141 17.43 0.10 -3.27
CA GLN A 141 16.29 -0.58 -2.66
C GLN A 141 14.98 0.08 -3.09
N ILE A 142 14.94 1.42 -3.18
CA ILE A 142 13.79 2.14 -3.75
C ILE A 142 13.58 1.73 -5.21
N ASN A 143 14.63 1.68 -6.03
CA ASN A 143 14.54 1.22 -7.43
C ASN A 143 13.92 -0.18 -7.53
N LYS A 144 14.43 -1.13 -6.74
CA LYS A 144 13.87 -2.50 -6.67
C LYS A 144 12.41 -2.52 -6.20
N LEU A 145 12.06 -1.70 -5.21
CA LEU A 145 10.70 -1.62 -4.67
C LEU A 145 9.69 -1.11 -5.70
N PHE A 146 10.12 -0.15 -6.54
CA PHE A 146 9.29 0.44 -7.60
C PHE A 146 9.43 -0.24 -8.97
N GLN A 147 10.24 -1.30 -9.07
CA GLN A 147 10.56 -2.03 -10.31
C GLN A 147 11.20 -1.12 -11.39
N ARG A 148 12.19 -0.33 -10.99
CA ARG A 148 12.93 0.62 -11.84
C ARG A 148 14.41 0.32 -11.90
#